data_AF-A0A482WD51-F1
#
_entry.id   AF-A0A482WD51-F1
#
_cell.length_a   1.000
_cell.length_b   1.000
_cell.length_c   1.000
_cell.angle_alpha   90.00
_cell.angle_beta   90.00
_cell.angle_gamma   90.00
#
_symmetry.space_group_name_H-M   'P 1'
#
loop_
_entity.id
_entity.type
_entity.pdbx_description
1 polymer ?
#
loop_
_entity_poly.entity_id
_entity_poly.type
_entity_poly.pdbx_seq_one_letter_code
_entity_poly.pdbx_strand_id
1 'polypeptide(L)'
;MEERKDQKDLQDATAKLIECVSQVCGSCLEQTTWLRRNLAVKEHDEDATPDASSLTGASSEIIMGNSHSVQAQLVLSEILAPILDICFGSSEKDKVVTILTSLMCNIVPYLKTHTLKNMPSFHACSKLLSSLSSYQYTRKAWKKDVFELLLDNSLFQMDYACIKYWRIIVDNLMTHDNTTFRDLMSRVSLTQSGSLSIFSSREQEYEQRAQLLKRLAYVIFCSEMDQYAKYMPDIQEQLTSSLRLNVPGVQAQVFLCFRVILIRMSPIHVTSLWPIIISEMLQVFLQIEQELLTDTEEFSFHIKLLSTLDASWSTNSNNGLHALGHPHWLRLQLATAKLLDLALLLPAVSLPQFQMYRWAFVGDDLERLHSSAGVSFVPHVVRIANLMDKKFPDTQIETLPMKRNELLLTMNSINQLKDLHSFFKTLSLCSNRHRTECSKITSSDHSLSDRESDKKLNMILEKIDKVIEMDFLDKISR
;
A
#
# COMPACT_ATOMS: atom_id res chain seq x y z
N MET A 1 -19.48 50.87 4.73
CA MET A 1 -18.57 51.23 3.62
C MET A 1 -17.13 51.03 4.05
N GLU A 2 -16.75 51.52 5.23
CA GLU A 2 -15.43 51.32 5.85
C GLU A 2 -15.12 49.84 6.09
N GLU A 3 -16.02 49.08 6.74
CA GLU A 3 -15.85 47.63 6.97
C GLU A 3 -15.64 46.80 5.70
N ARG A 4 -16.32 47.15 4.59
CA ARG A 4 -16.11 46.48 3.29
C ARG A 4 -14.77 46.84 2.65
N LYS A 5 -14.28 48.05 2.90
CA LYS A 5 -12.97 48.51 2.45
C LYS A 5 -11.88 47.81 3.26
N ASP A 6 -12.01 47.78 4.59
CA ASP A 6 -11.07 47.12 5.49
C ASP A 6 -10.96 45.63 5.20
N GLN A 7 -12.08 44.94 4.91
CA GLN A 7 -12.07 43.55 4.49
C GLN A 7 -11.29 43.33 3.18
N LYS A 8 -11.46 44.23 2.21
CA LYS A 8 -10.75 44.15 0.94
C LYS A 8 -9.25 44.42 1.13
N ASP A 9 -8.90 45.42 1.92
CA ASP A 9 -7.50 45.76 2.22
C ASP A 9 -6.80 44.60 2.95
N LEU A 10 -7.50 43.94 3.89
CA LEU A 10 -7.04 42.72 4.55
C LEU A 10 -6.79 41.57 3.55
N GLN A 11 -7.71 41.34 2.61
CA GLN A 11 -7.56 40.30 1.59
C GLN A 11 -6.39 40.57 0.65
N ASP A 12 -6.24 41.81 0.19
CA ASP A 12 -5.15 42.21 -0.69
C ASP A 12 -3.80 42.07 0.02
N ALA A 13 -3.73 42.40 1.33
CA ALA A 13 -2.54 42.18 2.14
C ALA A 13 -2.24 40.67 2.33
N THR A 14 -3.25 39.87 2.65
CA THR A 14 -3.12 38.41 2.82
C THR A 14 -2.66 37.75 1.52
N ALA A 15 -3.24 38.11 0.38
CA ALA A 15 -2.84 37.58 -0.92
C ALA A 15 -1.37 37.90 -1.25
N LYS A 16 -0.92 39.14 -1.00
CA LYS A 16 0.49 39.54 -1.19
C LYS A 16 1.43 38.78 -0.26
N LEU A 17 1.06 38.58 1.00
CA LEU A 17 1.87 37.80 1.94
C LEU A 17 2.02 36.35 1.46
N ILE A 18 0.92 35.72 1.01
CA ILE A 18 0.97 34.37 0.44
C ILE A 18 1.86 34.32 -0.80
N GLU A 19 1.77 35.33 -1.68
CA GLU A 19 2.63 35.44 -2.86
C GLU A 19 4.12 35.54 -2.49
N CYS A 20 4.49 36.38 -1.52
CA CYS A 20 5.86 36.49 -1.04
C CYS A 20 6.38 35.16 -0.47
N VAL A 21 5.59 34.47 0.36
CA VAL A 21 6.00 33.17 0.92
C VAL A 21 6.10 32.12 -0.19
N SER A 22 5.17 32.14 -1.17
CA SER A 22 5.21 31.28 -2.35
C SER A 22 6.49 31.47 -3.17
N GLN A 23 6.98 32.70 -3.30
CA GLN A 23 8.26 32.98 -3.97
C GLN A 23 9.45 32.38 -3.20
N VAL A 24 9.44 32.43 -1.86
CA VAL A 24 10.46 31.77 -1.04
C VAL A 24 10.41 30.24 -1.24
N CYS A 25 9.21 29.64 -1.26
CA CYS A 25 9.05 28.24 -1.62
C CYS A 25 9.61 27.94 -3.02
N GLY A 26 9.48 28.85 -3.98
CA GLY A 26 10.00 28.68 -5.34
C GLY A 26 11.52 28.84 -5.50
N SER A 27 12.24 29.31 -4.48
CA SER A 27 13.67 29.67 -4.60
C SER A 27 14.60 28.49 -4.93
N CYS A 28 14.23 27.27 -4.54
CA CYS A 28 14.96 26.04 -4.84
C CYS A 28 14.45 25.32 -6.10
N LEU A 29 13.61 25.97 -6.89
CA LEU A 29 13.10 25.43 -8.15
C LEU A 29 13.83 26.04 -9.35
N GLU A 30 13.91 25.27 -10.43
CA GLU A 30 14.45 25.72 -11.71
C GLU A 30 13.53 25.34 -12.88
N GLN A 31 13.64 26.06 -14.00
CA GLN A 31 12.84 25.77 -15.19
C GLN A 31 13.42 24.58 -15.94
N THR A 32 12.60 23.55 -16.18
CA THR A 32 13.06 22.31 -16.83
C THR A 32 13.43 22.50 -18.29
N THR A 33 12.83 23.48 -18.98
CA THR A 33 13.10 23.79 -20.39
C THR A 33 12.79 25.24 -20.72
N TRP A 34 13.50 25.82 -21.70
CA TRP A 34 13.23 27.20 -22.16
C TRP A 34 11.86 27.37 -22.86
N LEU A 35 11.24 26.28 -23.33
CA LEU A 35 9.95 26.26 -24.05
C LEU A 35 8.74 25.99 -23.15
N ARG A 36 8.91 25.37 -21.97
CA ARG A 36 7.82 25.15 -21.00
C ARG A 36 8.23 25.67 -19.62
N ARG A 37 7.37 26.51 -19.02
CA ARG A 37 7.45 27.00 -17.62
C ARG A 37 7.17 25.90 -16.59
N ASN A 38 7.65 24.68 -16.82
CA ASN A 38 7.58 23.62 -15.81
C ASN A 38 8.74 23.81 -14.84
N LEU A 39 8.46 23.67 -13.55
CA LEU A 39 9.44 23.78 -12.48
C LEU A 39 9.85 22.39 -12.01
N ALA A 40 11.13 22.22 -11.67
CA ALA A 40 11.68 21.06 -11.00
C ALA A 40 12.54 21.50 -9.80
N VAL A 41 12.70 20.60 -8.82
CA VAL A 41 13.62 20.82 -7.71
C VAL A 41 15.05 20.78 -8.26
N LYS A 42 15.88 21.74 -7.87
CA LYS A 42 17.30 21.78 -8.26
C LYS A 42 18.00 20.53 -7.74
N GLU A 43 18.43 19.64 -8.63
CA GLU A 43 19.26 18.47 -8.32
C GLU A 43 20.71 18.80 -8.71
N HIS A 44 21.66 18.75 -7.76
CA HIS A 44 23.08 18.92 -8.06
C HIS A 44 23.83 17.65 -7.71
N ASP A 45 24.59 17.13 -8.69
CA ASP A 45 25.48 15.98 -8.54
C ASP A 45 26.61 16.30 -7.56
N GLU A 46 26.81 15.44 -6.57
CA GLU A 46 27.99 15.49 -5.69
C GLU A 46 29.22 14.81 -6.34
N ASP A 47 29.06 14.17 -7.50
CA ASP A 47 30.11 13.43 -8.21
C ASP A 47 31.02 14.30 -9.11
N ALA A 48 30.81 15.61 -9.15
CA ALA A 48 31.82 16.52 -9.68
C ALA A 48 32.95 16.64 -8.66
N THR A 49 34.06 15.92 -8.89
CA THR A 49 35.29 16.01 -8.10
C THR A 49 35.60 17.48 -7.77
N PRO A 50 35.79 17.84 -6.50
CA PRO A 50 35.97 19.21 -6.10
C PRO A 50 37.35 19.70 -6.56
N ASP A 51 37.41 20.53 -7.60
CA ASP A 51 38.55 21.43 -7.77
C ASP A 51 38.57 22.37 -6.56
N ALA A 52 39.60 22.23 -5.72
CA ALA A 52 39.68 22.72 -4.34
C ALA A 52 39.77 24.26 -4.18
N SER A 53 39.20 25.05 -5.08
CA SER A 53 39.26 26.52 -5.04
C SER A 53 37.93 27.27 -5.14
N SER A 54 36.78 26.59 -5.32
CA SER A 54 35.47 27.27 -5.53
C SER A 54 34.32 26.92 -4.57
N LEU A 55 34.57 26.13 -3.50
CA LEU A 55 33.51 25.37 -2.82
C LEU A 55 32.88 25.98 -1.55
N THR A 56 33.25 27.18 -1.12
CA THR A 56 32.77 27.69 0.18
C THR A 56 31.55 28.61 0.09
N GLY A 57 31.34 29.29 -1.06
CA GLY A 57 30.24 30.24 -1.24
C GLY A 57 28.93 29.62 -1.75
N ALA A 58 28.97 28.96 -2.91
CA ALA A 58 27.77 28.47 -3.58
C ALA A 58 27.04 27.35 -2.81
N SER A 59 27.80 26.42 -2.21
CA SER A 59 27.21 25.33 -1.41
C SER A 59 26.53 25.84 -0.14
N SER A 60 27.09 26.87 0.52
CA SER A 60 26.50 27.48 1.72
C SER A 60 25.20 28.23 1.41
N GLU A 61 25.15 28.99 0.31
CA GLU A 61 23.94 29.69 -0.14
C GLU A 61 22.81 28.72 -0.54
N ILE A 62 23.14 27.57 -1.14
CA ILE A 62 22.16 26.54 -1.53
C ILE A 62 21.60 25.82 -0.30
N ILE A 63 22.46 25.42 0.64
CA ILE A 63 22.02 24.78 1.90
C ILE A 63 21.10 25.73 2.68
N MET A 64 21.46 27.00 2.73
CA MET A 64 20.67 28.04 3.39
C MET A 64 19.35 28.32 2.64
N GLY A 65 19.38 28.40 1.31
CA GLY A 65 18.18 28.54 0.47
C GLY A 65 17.21 27.37 0.60
N ASN A 66 17.71 26.13 0.61
CA ASN A 66 16.89 24.93 0.83
C ASN A 66 16.24 24.95 2.22
N SER A 67 16.97 25.37 3.25
CA SER A 67 16.42 25.52 4.60
C SER A 67 15.31 26.58 4.67
N HIS A 68 15.46 27.71 3.97
CA HIS A 68 14.43 28.76 3.93
C HIS A 68 13.18 28.32 3.15
N SER A 69 13.35 27.63 2.01
CA SER A 69 12.23 27.10 1.23
C SER A 69 11.40 26.10 2.05
N VAL A 70 12.05 25.13 2.70
CA VAL A 70 11.40 24.16 3.59
C VAL A 70 10.65 24.88 4.72
N GLN A 71 11.28 25.87 5.37
CA GLN A 71 10.64 26.60 6.46
C GLN A 71 9.42 27.40 5.99
N ALA A 72 9.48 28.01 4.81
CA ALA A 72 8.34 28.70 4.22
C ALA A 72 7.17 27.73 3.94
N GLN A 73 7.47 26.55 3.39
CA GLN A 73 6.47 25.49 3.16
C GLN A 73 5.85 25.00 4.48
N LEU A 74 6.66 24.82 5.52
CA LEU A 74 6.19 24.43 6.85
C LEU A 74 5.26 25.49 7.44
N VAL A 75 5.62 26.78 7.36
CA VAL A 75 4.74 27.87 7.79
C VAL A 75 3.40 27.79 7.06
N LEU A 76 3.41 27.74 5.72
CA LEU A 76 2.17 27.60 4.95
C LEU A 76 1.35 26.38 5.39
N SER A 77 2.00 25.25 5.66
CA SER A 77 1.34 24.01 6.05
C SER A 77 0.57 24.10 7.38
N GLU A 78 0.92 25.04 8.25
CA GLU A 78 0.24 25.25 9.53
C GLU A 78 -0.92 26.26 9.44
N ILE A 79 -0.72 27.35 8.69
CA ILE A 79 -1.60 28.54 8.80
C ILE A 79 -2.42 28.84 7.55
N LEU A 80 -2.06 28.32 6.37
CA LEU A 80 -2.64 28.81 5.11
C LEU A 80 -4.15 28.54 5.02
N ALA A 81 -4.59 27.31 5.28
CA ALA A 81 -6.00 26.97 5.15
C ALA A 81 -6.90 27.76 6.13
N PRO A 82 -6.55 27.86 7.44
CA PRO A 82 -7.28 28.72 8.39
C PRO A 82 -7.30 30.21 7.99
N ILE A 83 -6.17 30.76 7.54
CA ILE A 83 -6.10 32.18 7.13
C ILE A 83 -7.00 32.44 5.94
N LEU A 84 -7.03 31.53 4.95
CA LEU A 84 -7.90 31.66 3.79
C LEU A 84 -9.38 31.60 4.18
N ASP A 85 -9.75 30.68 5.08
CA ASP A 85 -11.12 30.53 5.56
C ASP A 85 -11.61 31.76 6.34
N ILE A 86 -10.73 32.39 7.13
CA ILE A 86 -11.05 33.61 7.91
C ILE A 86 -11.08 34.86 7.01
N CYS A 87 -10.10 35.03 6.12
CA CYS A 87 -9.94 36.27 5.36
C CYS A 87 -10.84 36.33 4.11
N PHE A 88 -11.22 35.18 3.55
CA PHE A 88 -12.01 35.11 2.33
C PHE A 88 -13.34 34.44 2.63
N GLY A 89 -14.41 35.25 2.67
CA GLY A 89 -15.76 34.77 2.93
C GLY A 89 -16.27 33.81 1.86
N SER A 90 -17.44 33.22 2.10
CA SER A 90 -18.03 32.19 1.23
C SER A 90 -18.25 32.63 -0.23
N SER A 91 -18.43 33.93 -0.49
CA SER A 91 -18.60 34.52 -1.82
C SER A 91 -17.32 34.70 -2.61
N GLU A 92 -16.14 34.52 -2.01
CA GLU A 92 -14.84 34.83 -2.63
C GLU A 92 -13.96 33.60 -2.87
N LYS A 93 -14.59 32.43 -2.88
CA LYS A 93 -13.92 31.14 -3.12
C LYS A 93 -13.13 31.09 -4.42
N ASP A 94 -13.59 31.76 -5.48
CA ASP A 94 -12.84 31.83 -6.75
C ASP A 94 -11.50 32.57 -6.62
N LYS A 95 -11.44 33.65 -5.81
CA LYS A 95 -10.17 34.34 -5.53
C LYS A 95 -9.20 33.42 -4.79
N VAL A 96 -9.70 32.68 -3.80
CA VAL A 96 -8.90 31.70 -3.06
C VAL A 96 -8.35 30.63 -4.01
N VAL A 97 -9.18 30.11 -4.91
CA VAL A 97 -8.75 29.14 -5.92
C VAL A 97 -7.66 29.72 -6.81
N THR A 98 -7.74 30.99 -7.24
CA THR A 98 -6.68 31.64 -8.02
C THR A 98 -5.36 31.73 -7.24
N ILE A 99 -5.41 32.17 -5.97
CA ILE A 99 -4.23 32.26 -5.09
C ILE A 99 -3.59 30.87 -4.95
N LEU A 100 -4.40 29.86 -4.62
CA LEU A 100 -3.93 28.49 -4.43
C LEU A 100 -3.39 27.88 -5.73
N THR A 101 -4.02 28.14 -6.87
CA THR A 101 -3.53 27.65 -8.17
C THR A 101 -2.13 28.21 -8.45
N SER A 102 -1.89 29.49 -8.17
CA SER A 102 -0.55 30.08 -8.30
C SER A 102 0.46 29.50 -7.31
N LEU A 103 0.04 29.23 -6.06
CA LEU A 103 0.89 28.60 -5.06
C LEU A 103 1.26 27.16 -5.48
N MET A 104 0.29 26.38 -5.98
CA MET A 104 0.50 24.99 -6.36
C MET A 104 1.59 24.83 -7.43
N CYS A 105 1.75 25.80 -8.33
CA CYS A 105 2.88 25.82 -9.28
C CYS A 105 4.26 25.70 -8.60
N ASN A 106 4.42 26.26 -7.39
CA ASN A 106 5.65 26.18 -6.60
C ASN A 106 5.66 24.99 -5.61
N ILE A 107 4.52 24.34 -5.35
CA ILE A 107 4.41 23.23 -4.39
C ILE A 107 4.51 21.87 -5.09
N VAL A 108 3.83 21.70 -6.22
CA VAL A 108 3.77 20.42 -6.97
C VAL A 108 5.15 19.87 -7.34
N PRO A 109 6.16 20.67 -7.74
CA PRO A 109 7.49 20.15 -8.05
C PRO A 109 8.12 19.39 -6.87
N TYR A 110 7.98 19.91 -5.64
CA TYR A 110 8.46 19.23 -4.43
C TYR A 110 7.71 17.93 -4.13
N LEU A 111 6.44 17.82 -4.54
CA LEU A 111 5.65 16.60 -4.42
C LEU A 111 5.95 15.57 -5.53
N LYS A 112 6.56 15.99 -6.64
CA LYS A 112 6.99 15.11 -7.74
C LYS A 112 8.38 14.53 -7.52
N THR A 113 9.24 15.21 -6.76
CA THR A 113 10.63 14.79 -6.56
C THR A 113 10.76 13.87 -5.34
N HIS A 114 11.09 12.60 -5.56
CA HIS A 114 11.24 11.60 -4.50
C HIS A 114 12.71 11.26 -4.23
N THR A 115 13.47 12.23 -3.72
CA THR A 115 14.88 12.06 -3.34
C THR A 115 15.07 12.33 -1.85
N LEU A 116 16.10 11.73 -1.24
CA LEU A 116 16.41 11.94 0.18
C LEU A 116 16.61 13.43 0.52
N LYS A 117 17.26 14.18 -0.38
CA LYS A 117 17.50 15.63 -0.23
C LYS A 117 16.19 16.43 -0.21
N ASN A 118 15.18 15.99 -0.98
CA ASN A 118 13.90 16.67 -1.09
C ASN A 118 12.87 16.25 -0.02
N MET A 119 13.09 15.15 0.69
CA MET A 119 12.10 14.63 1.67
C MET A 119 11.59 15.66 2.70
N PRO A 120 12.41 16.59 3.25
CA PRO A 120 11.89 17.64 4.13
C PRO A 120 10.83 18.53 3.45
N SER A 121 11.08 18.92 2.20
CA SER A 121 10.13 19.70 1.39
C SER A 121 8.91 18.87 1.02
N PHE A 122 9.11 17.62 0.59
CA PHE A 122 8.01 16.68 0.30
C PHE A 122 7.08 16.53 1.50
N HIS A 123 7.64 16.39 2.72
CA HIS A 123 6.87 16.31 3.96
C HIS A 123 6.08 17.60 4.23
N ALA A 124 6.72 18.77 4.17
CA ALA A 124 6.06 20.05 4.39
C ALA A 124 4.92 20.31 3.38
N CYS A 125 5.18 20.04 2.10
CA CYS A 125 4.20 20.15 1.03
C CYS A 125 3.07 19.12 1.16
N SER A 126 3.36 17.89 1.59
CA SER A 126 2.32 16.87 1.85
C SER A 126 1.41 17.30 3.00
N LYS A 127 1.99 17.85 4.08
CA LYS A 127 1.22 18.41 5.19
C LYS A 127 0.33 19.57 4.75
N LEU A 128 0.89 20.51 3.96
CA LEU A 128 0.15 21.64 3.41
C LEU A 128 -1.03 21.19 2.55
N LEU A 129 -0.77 20.29 1.60
CA LEU A 129 -1.79 19.79 0.69
C LEU A 129 -2.88 19.01 1.44
N SER A 130 -2.51 18.24 2.45
CA SER A 130 -3.47 17.55 3.34
C SER A 130 -4.39 18.55 4.03
N SER A 131 -3.86 19.63 4.62
CA SER A 131 -4.65 20.70 5.23
C SER A 131 -5.59 21.39 4.23
N LEU A 132 -5.08 21.77 3.05
CA LEU A 132 -5.89 22.40 2.00
C LEU A 132 -6.99 21.47 1.47
N SER A 133 -6.71 20.18 1.34
CA SER A 133 -7.61 19.19 0.74
C SER A 133 -8.91 19.01 1.54
N SER A 134 -8.88 19.26 2.85
CA SER A 134 -10.05 19.19 3.74
C SER A 134 -11.09 20.28 3.45
N TYR A 135 -10.75 21.30 2.66
CA TYR A 135 -11.64 22.37 2.26
C TYR A 135 -12.11 22.16 0.83
N GLN A 136 -13.34 21.68 0.64
CA GLN A 136 -13.86 21.27 -0.68
C GLN A 136 -13.73 22.36 -1.77
N TYR A 137 -13.84 23.65 -1.41
CA TYR A 137 -13.74 24.75 -2.38
C TYR A 137 -12.32 24.92 -2.95
N THR A 138 -11.28 24.42 -2.28
CA THR A 138 -9.89 24.49 -2.76
C THR A 138 -9.60 23.46 -3.85
N ARG A 139 -10.46 22.43 -3.99
CA ARG A 139 -10.28 21.26 -4.86
C ARG A 139 -9.86 21.60 -6.28
N LYS A 140 -10.44 22.65 -6.86
CA LYS A 140 -10.15 23.07 -8.24
C LYS A 140 -8.66 23.45 -8.44
N ALA A 141 -7.97 23.89 -7.39
CA ALA A 141 -6.57 24.29 -7.44
C ALA A 141 -5.58 23.10 -7.44
N TRP A 142 -5.99 21.92 -6.94
CA TRP A 142 -5.05 20.80 -6.73
C TRP A 142 -5.49 19.45 -7.31
N LYS A 143 -6.79 19.24 -7.58
CA LYS A 143 -7.33 17.91 -7.97
C LYS A 143 -6.55 17.28 -9.12
N LYS A 144 -6.26 18.06 -10.16
CA LYS A 144 -5.56 17.56 -11.35
C LYS A 144 -4.15 17.08 -11.00
N ASP A 145 -3.38 17.93 -10.34
CA ASP A 145 -2.00 17.62 -9.98
C ASP A 145 -1.92 16.43 -9.02
N VAL A 146 -2.83 16.34 -8.05
CA VAL A 146 -2.88 15.22 -7.10
C VAL A 146 -3.28 13.91 -7.77
N PHE A 147 -4.20 13.94 -8.75
CA PHE A 147 -4.53 12.74 -9.51
C PHE A 147 -3.35 12.28 -10.39
N GLU A 148 -2.60 13.21 -10.97
CA GLU A 148 -1.35 12.90 -11.69
C GLU A 148 -0.30 12.31 -10.73
N LEU A 149 -0.11 12.90 -9.55
CA LEU A 149 0.80 12.39 -8.52
C LEU A 149 0.38 10.99 -8.03
N LEU A 150 -0.91 10.74 -7.86
CA LEU A 150 -1.43 9.42 -7.49
C LEU A 150 -1.03 8.36 -8.53
N LEU A 151 -1.02 8.72 -9.81
CA LEU A 151 -0.64 7.84 -10.92
C LEU A 151 0.88 7.78 -11.16
N ASP A 152 1.67 8.60 -10.46
CA ASP A 152 3.13 8.64 -10.61
C ASP A 152 3.78 7.37 -10.03
N ASN A 153 4.80 6.84 -10.71
CA ASN A 153 5.51 5.62 -10.33
C ASN A 153 6.29 5.77 -9.03
N SER A 154 6.69 6.98 -8.66
CA SER A 154 7.42 7.23 -7.42
C SER A 154 6.51 7.58 -6.24
N LEU A 155 5.17 7.64 -6.40
CA LEU A 155 4.25 8.08 -5.34
C LEU A 155 4.63 7.50 -3.97
N PHE A 156 4.86 6.20 -3.90
CA PHE A 156 5.10 5.48 -2.66
C PHE A 156 6.54 5.57 -2.13
N GLN A 157 7.45 6.24 -2.83
CA GLN A 157 8.81 6.53 -2.38
C GLN A 157 8.81 7.71 -1.42
N MET A 158 8.23 7.54 -0.24
CA MET A 158 8.09 8.60 0.76
C MET A 158 8.45 8.10 2.15
N ASP A 159 8.83 9.01 3.04
CA ASP A 159 8.99 8.68 4.46
C ASP A 159 7.65 8.30 5.10
N TYR A 160 7.69 7.40 6.08
CA TYR A 160 6.49 6.96 6.82
C TYR A 160 5.69 8.11 7.42
N ALA A 161 6.36 9.20 7.85
CA ALA A 161 5.68 10.38 8.38
C ALA A 161 4.72 11.05 7.37
N CYS A 162 4.95 10.86 6.06
CA CYS A 162 4.14 11.45 5.00
C CYS A 162 2.86 10.66 4.70
N ILE A 163 2.83 9.35 5.00
CA ILE A 163 1.72 8.48 4.57
C ILE A 163 0.38 8.93 5.15
N LYS A 164 0.37 9.40 6.40
CA LYS A 164 -0.84 9.93 7.06
C LYS A 164 -1.44 11.12 6.33
N TYR A 165 -0.60 11.99 5.74
CA TYR A 165 -1.06 13.13 4.95
C TYR A 165 -1.63 12.65 3.62
N TRP A 166 -0.94 11.71 2.96
CA TRP A 166 -1.40 11.13 1.71
C TRP A 166 -2.68 10.31 1.85
N ARG A 167 -2.94 9.69 3.00
CA ARG A 167 -4.24 9.07 3.30
C ARG A 167 -5.37 10.08 3.21
N ILE A 168 -5.22 11.22 3.89
CA ILE A 168 -6.19 12.32 3.88
C ILE A 168 -6.35 12.91 2.47
N ILE A 169 -5.24 13.15 1.78
CA ILE A 169 -5.25 13.72 0.42
C ILE A 169 -5.99 12.80 -0.55
N VAL A 170 -5.69 11.51 -0.55
CA VAL A 170 -6.30 10.54 -1.46
C VAL A 170 -7.76 10.30 -1.12
N ASP A 171 -8.12 10.24 0.16
CA ASP A 171 -9.53 10.14 0.55
C ASP A 171 -10.31 11.36 0.06
N ASN A 172 -9.85 12.58 0.36
CA ASN A 172 -10.48 13.82 -0.12
C ASN A 172 -10.51 13.91 -1.65
N LEU A 173 -9.48 13.40 -2.35
CA LEU A 173 -9.46 13.31 -3.81
C LEU A 173 -10.60 12.42 -4.32
N MET A 174 -10.97 11.36 -3.61
CA MET A 174 -11.94 10.38 -4.10
C MET A 174 -13.38 10.65 -3.63
N THR A 175 -13.58 11.04 -2.36
CA THR A 175 -14.89 11.19 -1.73
C THR A 175 -15.73 12.33 -2.32
N HIS A 176 -15.08 13.45 -2.66
CA HIS A 176 -15.77 14.64 -3.14
C HIS A 176 -16.09 14.61 -4.65
N ASP A 177 -15.86 13.48 -5.35
CA ASP A 177 -16.18 13.32 -6.77
C ASP A 177 -16.33 11.85 -7.22
N ASN A 178 -17.57 11.45 -7.51
CA ASN A 178 -17.90 10.11 -8.01
C ASN A 178 -17.28 9.75 -9.38
N THR A 179 -16.69 10.70 -10.12
CA THR A 179 -16.00 10.44 -11.38
C THR A 179 -14.54 10.02 -11.21
N THR A 180 -13.88 10.46 -10.14
CA THR A 180 -12.43 10.28 -9.97
C THR A 180 -12.08 8.81 -9.70
N PHE A 181 -12.86 8.13 -8.86
CA PHE A 181 -12.70 6.68 -8.65
C PHE A 181 -12.98 5.86 -9.91
N ARG A 182 -14.00 6.25 -10.70
CA ARG A 182 -14.32 5.58 -11.98
C ARG A 182 -13.22 5.78 -13.02
N ASP A 183 -12.62 6.97 -13.09
CA ASP A 183 -11.45 7.21 -13.96
C ASP A 183 -10.30 6.28 -13.56
N LEU A 184 -9.97 6.18 -12.26
CA LEU A 184 -9.00 5.21 -11.77
C LEU A 184 -9.35 3.77 -12.21
N MET A 185 -10.57 3.30 -11.96
CA MET A 185 -11.00 1.96 -12.37
C MET A 185 -10.85 1.74 -13.87
N SER A 186 -11.19 2.73 -14.69
CA SER A 186 -11.01 2.65 -16.14
C SER A 186 -9.53 2.44 -16.51
N ARG A 187 -8.59 3.12 -15.84
CA ARG A 187 -7.15 2.92 -16.06
C ARG A 187 -6.69 1.52 -15.68
N VAL A 188 -7.19 0.98 -14.56
CA VAL A 188 -6.86 -0.37 -14.10
C VAL A 188 -7.36 -1.41 -15.13
N SER A 189 -8.54 -1.21 -15.70
CA SER A 189 -9.14 -2.09 -16.72
C SER A 189 -8.54 -1.95 -18.12
N LEU A 190 -8.16 -0.74 -18.55
CA LEU A 190 -7.66 -0.45 -19.91
C LEU A 190 -6.34 -1.14 -20.27
N THR A 191 -5.59 -1.64 -19.28
CA THR A 191 -4.38 -2.45 -19.52
C THR A 191 -4.64 -3.78 -20.25
N GLN A 192 -5.90 -4.10 -20.59
CA GLN A 192 -6.28 -5.24 -21.43
C GLN A 192 -6.50 -4.91 -22.90
N SER A 193 -6.66 -3.63 -23.25
CA SER A 193 -6.92 -3.24 -24.63
C SER A 193 -5.60 -2.94 -25.31
N GLY A 194 -5.26 -3.74 -26.33
CA GLY A 194 -4.07 -3.62 -27.16
C GLY A 194 -3.87 -2.21 -27.74
N SER A 195 -3.34 -1.30 -26.92
CA SER A 195 -2.67 -0.13 -27.44
C SER A 195 -1.52 -0.67 -28.26
N LEU A 196 -1.42 -0.21 -29.50
CA LEU A 196 -0.31 -0.49 -30.41
C LEU A 196 0.98 0.16 -29.88
N SER A 197 1.40 -0.20 -28.67
CA SER A 197 2.68 0.16 -28.11
C SER A 197 3.72 -0.78 -28.74
N ILE A 198 4.06 -0.49 -30.00
CA ILE A 198 5.08 -1.22 -30.77
C ILE A 198 6.45 -1.22 -30.04
N PHE A 199 6.61 -0.40 -28.99
CA PHE A 199 7.85 -0.15 -28.28
C PHE A 199 7.84 -0.50 -26.78
N SER A 200 6.73 -0.97 -26.19
CA SER A 200 6.73 -1.36 -24.76
C SER A 200 6.86 -2.88 -24.60
N SER A 201 7.64 -3.30 -23.60
CA SER A 201 7.82 -4.73 -23.33
C SER A 201 6.65 -5.26 -22.53
N ARG A 202 6.31 -6.54 -22.73
CA ARG A 202 5.27 -7.23 -21.96
C ARG A 202 5.52 -7.21 -20.45
N GLU A 203 6.79 -7.20 -20.05
CA GLU A 203 7.19 -7.06 -18.64
C GLU A 203 6.88 -5.66 -18.09
N GLN A 204 7.09 -4.61 -18.89
CA GLN A 204 6.71 -3.25 -18.52
C GLN A 204 5.19 -3.10 -18.37
N GLU A 205 4.40 -3.75 -19.24
CA GLU A 205 2.94 -3.78 -19.10
C GLU A 205 2.49 -4.45 -17.80
N TYR A 206 3.13 -5.56 -17.41
CA TYR A 206 2.85 -6.23 -16.14
C TYR A 206 3.22 -5.38 -14.93
N GLU A 207 4.36 -4.68 -14.98
CA GLU A 207 4.74 -3.77 -13.90
C GLU A 207 3.75 -2.60 -13.79
N GLN A 208 3.35 -1.99 -14.91
CA GLN A 208 2.31 -0.95 -14.90
C GLN A 208 1.00 -1.45 -14.31
N ARG A 209 0.58 -2.68 -14.65
CA ARG A 209 -0.62 -3.29 -14.08
C ARG A 209 -0.48 -3.53 -12.58
N ALA A 210 0.67 -4.04 -12.12
CA ALA A 210 0.95 -4.23 -10.71
C ALA A 210 0.86 -2.90 -9.94
N GLN A 211 1.47 -1.83 -10.47
CA GLN A 211 1.45 -0.50 -9.85
C GLN A 211 0.03 0.10 -9.81
N LEU A 212 -0.79 -0.11 -10.85
CA LEU A 212 -2.21 0.32 -10.84
C LEU A 212 -3.04 -0.45 -9.79
N LEU A 213 -2.80 -1.75 -9.61
CA LEU A 213 -3.44 -2.53 -8.54
C LEU A 213 -3.00 -2.05 -7.16
N LYS A 214 -1.72 -1.74 -6.96
CA LYS A 214 -1.19 -1.15 -5.72
C LYS A 214 -1.90 0.17 -5.38
N ARG A 215 -2.13 1.02 -6.38
CA ARG A 215 -2.89 2.29 -6.21
C ARG A 215 -4.36 2.04 -5.90
N LEU A 216 -5.00 1.07 -6.55
CA LEU A 216 -6.38 0.68 -6.23
C LEU A 216 -6.48 0.22 -4.77
N ALA A 217 -5.56 -0.64 -4.31
CA ALA A 217 -5.48 -1.03 -2.91
C ALA A 217 -5.30 0.18 -2.00
N TYR A 218 -4.40 1.11 -2.34
CA TYR A 218 -4.17 2.30 -1.52
C TYR A 218 -5.41 3.20 -1.40
N VAL A 219 -6.14 3.39 -2.51
CA VAL A 219 -7.37 4.18 -2.53
C VAL A 219 -8.45 3.56 -1.64
N ILE A 220 -8.65 2.24 -1.71
CA ILE A 220 -9.58 1.53 -0.82
C ILE A 220 -9.09 1.59 0.63
N PHE A 221 -7.78 1.56 0.86
CA PHE A 221 -7.20 1.63 2.21
C PHE A 221 -7.44 2.99 2.88
N CYS A 222 -7.42 4.08 2.10
CA CYS A 222 -7.60 5.44 2.59
C CYS A 222 -9.05 5.77 2.98
N SER A 223 -10.02 5.00 2.48
CA SER A 223 -11.44 5.32 2.62
C SER A 223 -12.04 4.87 3.95
N GLU A 224 -13.25 5.37 4.22
CA GLU A 224 -14.13 4.80 5.22
C GLU A 224 -14.55 3.36 4.87
N MET A 225 -15.02 2.63 5.87
CA MET A 225 -15.50 1.26 5.74
C MET A 225 -16.71 1.21 4.79
N ASP A 226 -16.73 0.27 3.86
CA ASP A 226 -17.78 0.08 2.84
C ASP A 226 -17.96 1.21 1.81
N GLN A 227 -17.11 2.24 1.81
CA GLN A 227 -17.22 3.39 0.88
C GLN A 227 -17.29 2.97 -0.60
N TYR A 228 -16.59 1.90 -0.98
CA TYR A 228 -16.56 1.37 -2.35
C TYR A 228 -17.39 0.09 -2.54
N ALA A 229 -18.27 -0.27 -1.59
CA ALA A 229 -19.10 -1.48 -1.66
C ALA A 229 -19.88 -1.61 -2.99
N LYS A 230 -20.39 -0.49 -3.53
CA LYS A 230 -21.13 -0.45 -4.80
C LYS A 230 -20.28 -0.81 -6.03
N TYR A 231 -18.96 -0.69 -5.95
CA TYR A 231 -18.01 -1.01 -7.01
C TYR A 231 -17.35 -2.38 -6.84
N MET A 232 -17.71 -3.14 -5.79
CA MET A 232 -17.12 -4.44 -5.52
C MET A 232 -17.22 -5.45 -6.66
N PRO A 233 -18.32 -5.52 -7.45
CA PRO A 233 -18.36 -6.38 -8.64
C PRO A 233 -17.25 -6.05 -9.65
N ASP A 234 -17.07 -4.76 -9.97
CA ASP A 234 -16.06 -4.30 -10.92
C ASP A 234 -14.63 -4.52 -10.39
N ILE A 235 -14.43 -4.27 -9.08
CA ILE A 235 -13.16 -4.56 -8.40
C ILE A 235 -12.86 -6.05 -8.48
N GLN A 236 -13.83 -6.91 -8.15
CA GLN A 236 -13.67 -8.37 -8.20
C GLN A 236 -13.33 -8.86 -9.61
N GLU A 237 -14.01 -8.36 -10.64
CA GLU A 237 -13.72 -8.69 -12.04
C GLU A 237 -12.27 -8.33 -12.38
N GLN A 238 -11.83 -7.14 -11.98
CA GLN A 238 -10.49 -6.64 -12.26
C GLN A 238 -9.40 -7.46 -11.55
N LEU A 239 -9.61 -7.84 -10.28
CA LEU A 239 -8.69 -8.70 -9.55
C LEU A 239 -8.61 -10.08 -10.19
N THR A 240 -9.76 -10.68 -10.50
CA THR A 240 -9.85 -12.00 -11.14
C THR A 240 -9.14 -12.01 -12.50
N SER A 241 -9.37 -10.98 -13.32
CA SER A 241 -8.70 -10.87 -14.61
C SER A 241 -7.18 -10.72 -14.47
N SER A 242 -6.72 -10.01 -13.43
CA SER A 242 -5.28 -9.86 -13.15
C SER A 242 -4.62 -11.18 -12.76
N LEU A 243 -5.32 -12.01 -11.97
CA LEU A 243 -4.83 -13.33 -11.55
C LEU A 243 -4.66 -14.29 -12.73
N ARG A 244 -5.53 -14.21 -13.75
CA ARG A 244 -5.43 -15.04 -14.97
C ARG A 244 -4.14 -14.84 -15.77
N LEU A 245 -3.42 -13.74 -15.55
CA LEU A 245 -2.12 -13.50 -16.19
C LEU A 245 -1.03 -14.44 -15.64
N ASN A 246 -1.22 -14.98 -14.42
CA ASN A 246 -0.27 -15.86 -13.73
C ASN A 246 1.16 -15.26 -13.65
N VAL A 247 1.24 -13.95 -13.35
CA VAL A 247 2.49 -13.21 -13.20
C VAL A 247 2.70 -12.90 -11.71
N PRO A 248 3.78 -13.39 -11.06
CA PRO A 248 3.95 -13.25 -9.61
C PRO A 248 3.92 -11.82 -9.09
N GLY A 249 4.51 -10.87 -9.84
CA GLY A 249 4.48 -9.46 -9.47
C GLY A 249 3.07 -8.87 -9.44
N VAL A 250 2.21 -9.27 -10.38
CA VAL A 250 0.81 -8.85 -10.44
C VAL A 250 -0.02 -9.52 -9.34
N GLN A 251 0.16 -10.84 -9.16
CA GLN A 251 -0.53 -11.60 -8.11
C GLN A 251 -0.22 -11.06 -6.71
N ALA A 252 1.03 -10.66 -6.44
CA ALA A 252 1.42 -10.06 -5.17
C ALA A 252 0.61 -8.78 -4.87
N GLN A 253 0.36 -7.94 -5.88
CA GLN A 253 -0.47 -6.74 -5.71
C GLN A 253 -1.95 -7.05 -5.58
N VAL A 254 -2.46 -8.10 -6.25
CA VAL A 254 -3.83 -8.60 -5.99
C VAL A 254 -3.97 -9.06 -4.53
N PHE A 255 -2.95 -9.71 -3.97
CA PHE A 255 -3.00 -10.18 -2.58
C PHE A 255 -2.93 -9.01 -1.58
N LEU A 256 -2.21 -7.94 -1.92
CA LEU A 256 -2.29 -6.68 -1.18
C LEU A 256 -3.71 -6.09 -1.25
N CYS A 257 -4.35 -6.05 -2.42
CA CYS A 257 -5.75 -5.64 -2.56
C CYS A 257 -6.67 -6.47 -1.67
N PHE A 258 -6.54 -7.81 -1.67
CA PHE A 258 -7.34 -8.67 -0.80
C PHE A 258 -7.15 -8.32 0.68
N ARG A 259 -5.92 -8.11 1.13
CA ARG A 259 -5.66 -7.70 2.53
C ARG A 259 -6.36 -6.40 2.89
N VAL A 260 -6.30 -5.40 2.02
CA VAL A 260 -7.00 -4.13 2.23
C VAL A 260 -8.52 -4.32 2.22
N ILE A 261 -9.07 -5.08 1.28
CA ILE A 261 -10.50 -5.34 1.19
C ILE A 261 -11.00 -6.00 2.49
N LEU A 262 -10.26 -6.97 3.03
CA LEU A 262 -10.62 -7.67 4.27
C LEU A 262 -10.68 -6.76 5.51
N ILE A 263 -10.05 -5.58 5.48
CA ILE A 263 -10.07 -4.61 6.61
C ILE A 263 -10.90 -3.35 6.33
N ARG A 264 -11.40 -3.17 5.11
CA ARG A 264 -12.18 -2.00 4.68
C ARG A 264 -13.57 -2.32 4.19
N MET A 265 -13.92 -3.60 4.02
CA MET A 265 -15.24 -4.04 3.59
C MET A 265 -15.87 -4.97 4.62
N SER A 266 -17.17 -4.78 4.86
CA SER A 266 -17.98 -5.68 5.67
C SER A 266 -18.02 -7.09 5.08
N PRO A 267 -18.21 -8.14 5.90
CA PRO A 267 -18.19 -9.54 5.46
C PRO A 267 -19.12 -9.84 4.28
N ILE A 268 -20.27 -9.15 4.22
CA ILE A 268 -21.27 -9.33 3.15
C ILE A 268 -20.71 -8.96 1.76
N HIS A 269 -19.85 -7.95 1.68
CA HIS A 269 -19.27 -7.48 0.42
C HIS A 269 -18.07 -8.31 -0.05
N VAL A 270 -17.47 -9.11 0.84
CA VAL A 270 -16.30 -9.96 0.55
C VAL A 270 -16.69 -11.41 0.26
N THR A 271 -17.94 -11.79 0.49
CA THR A 271 -18.40 -13.19 0.44
C THR A 271 -18.04 -13.89 -0.89
N SER A 272 -18.22 -13.22 -2.03
CA SER A 272 -17.93 -13.76 -3.37
C SER A 272 -16.43 -13.86 -3.70
N LEU A 273 -15.55 -13.21 -2.93
CA LEU A 273 -14.11 -13.25 -3.14
C LEU A 273 -13.44 -14.47 -2.51
N TRP A 274 -14.05 -15.08 -1.49
CA TRP A 274 -13.42 -16.19 -0.75
C TRP A 274 -12.99 -17.37 -1.62
N PRO A 275 -13.81 -17.89 -2.56
CA PRO A 275 -13.35 -18.97 -3.43
C PRO A 275 -12.06 -18.61 -4.19
N ILE A 276 -11.93 -17.35 -4.64
CA ILE A 276 -10.77 -16.85 -5.37
C ILE A 276 -9.56 -16.68 -4.44
N ILE A 277 -9.76 -16.05 -3.28
CA ILE A 277 -8.70 -15.85 -2.28
C ILE A 277 -8.09 -17.20 -1.89
N ILE A 278 -8.94 -18.18 -1.59
CA ILE A 278 -8.51 -19.50 -1.13
C ILE A 278 -7.81 -20.27 -2.25
N SER A 279 -8.36 -20.29 -3.47
CA SER A 279 -7.74 -21.02 -4.59
C SER A 279 -6.33 -20.50 -4.90
N GLU A 280 -6.15 -19.18 -4.96
CA GLU A 280 -4.86 -18.57 -5.27
C GLU A 280 -3.86 -18.75 -4.12
N MET A 281 -4.29 -18.61 -2.85
CA MET A 281 -3.42 -18.88 -1.70
C MET A 281 -2.94 -20.33 -1.67
N LEU A 282 -3.84 -21.28 -1.92
CA LEU A 282 -3.49 -22.70 -1.99
C LEU A 282 -2.51 -22.99 -3.12
N GLN A 283 -2.70 -22.37 -4.28
CA GLN A 283 -1.79 -22.50 -5.41
C GLN A 283 -0.36 -22.06 -5.04
N VAL A 284 -0.20 -20.90 -4.40
CA VAL A 284 1.13 -20.43 -3.98
C VAL A 284 1.74 -21.33 -2.89
N PHE A 285 0.95 -21.80 -1.92
CA PHE A 285 1.46 -22.74 -0.90
C PHE A 285 1.89 -24.07 -1.50
N LEU A 286 1.15 -24.62 -2.47
CA LEU A 286 1.56 -25.82 -3.21
C LEU A 286 2.86 -25.59 -3.97
N GLN A 287 3.04 -24.41 -4.59
CA GLN A 287 4.28 -24.04 -5.26
C GLN A 287 5.45 -23.89 -4.28
N ILE A 288 5.23 -23.36 -3.07
CA ILE A 288 6.23 -23.34 -2.00
C ILE A 288 6.62 -24.78 -1.59
N GLU A 289 5.65 -25.67 -1.38
CA GLU A 289 5.93 -27.08 -1.08
C GLU A 289 6.76 -27.74 -2.19
N GLN A 290 6.40 -27.48 -3.45
CA GLN A 290 7.15 -27.99 -4.61
C GLN A 290 8.59 -27.47 -4.64
N GLU A 291 8.82 -26.18 -4.40
CA GLU A 291 10.15 -25.56 -4.31
C GLU A 291 11.00 -26.14 -3.17
N LEU A 292 10.37 -26.52 -2.05
CA LEU A 292 11.08 -27.16 -0.96
C LEU A 292 11.42 -28.63 -1.25
N LEU A 293 10.62 -29.30 -2.09
CA LEU A 293 10.84 -30.67 -2.51
C LEU A 293 11.84 -30.83 -3.67
N THR A 294 12.12 -29.77 -4.45
CA THR A 294 13.19 -29.83 -5.46
C THR A 294 14.48 -30.24 -4.75
N ASP A 295 15.08 -31.35 -5.20
CA ASP A 295 16.25 -32.07 -4.64
C ASP A 295 15.96 -33.30 -3.74
N THR A 296 14.70 -33.72 -3.57
CA THR A 296 14.33 -34.95 -2.82
C THR A 296 13.85 -36.08 -3.75
N GLU A 297 14.13 -37.36 -3.41
CA GLU A 297 13.63 -38.52 -4.18
C GLU A 297 12.08 -38.56 -4.24
N GLU A 298 11.41 -37.99 -3.23
CA GLU A 298 9.94 -37.81 -3.12
C GLU A 298 9.37 -36.97 -4.28
N PHE A 299 10.14 -36.01 -4.80
CA PHE A 299 9.75 -35.12 -5.90
C PHE A 299 9.44 -35.88 -7.20
N SER A 300 10.19 -36.94 -7.50
CA SER A 300 10.00 -37.77 -8.69
C SER A 300 8.67 -38.53 -8.68
N PHE A 301 8.18 -38.89 -7.49
CA PHE A 301 6.89 -39.57 -7.34
C PHE A 301 5.72 -38.57 -7.37
N HIS A 302 5.90 -37.40 -6.75
CA HIS A 302 4.85 -36.38 -6.64
C HIS A 302 4.54 -35.68 -7.98
N ILE A 303 5.56 -35.42 -8.82
CA ILE A 303 5.38 -34.94 -10.21
C ILE A 303 4.51 -35.92 -11.01
N LYS A 304 4.75 -37.22 -10.86
CA LYS A 304 4.05 -38.28 -11.59
C LYS A 304 2.57 -38.40 -11.19
N LEU A 305 2.23 -38.06 -9.95
CA LEU A 305 0.86 -38.01 -9.45
C LEU A 305 0.15 -36.72 -9.90
N LEU A 306 0.79 -35.56 -9.77
CA LEU A 306 0.21 -34.26 -10.14
C LEU A 306 -0.02 -34.10 -11.66
N SER A 307 0.84 -34.70 -12.50
CA SER A 307 0.66 -34.69 -13.95
C SER A 307 -0.61 -35.41 -14.43
N THR A 308 -1.26 -36.21 -13.58
CA THR A 308 -2.47 -36.97 -13.94
C THR A 308 -3.78 -36.23 -13.66
N LEU A 309 -3.74 -35.15 -12.88
CA LEU A 309 -4.94 -34.43 -12.44
C LEU A 309 -5.22 -33.13 -13.23
N ASP A 310 -4.18 -32.46 -13.76
CA ASP A 310 -4.33 -31.35 -14.72
C ASP A 310 -2.99 -31.06 -15.42
N ALA A 311 -2.97 -31.12 -16.76
CA ALA A 311 -1.77 -30.90 -17.58
C ALA A 311 -1.37 -29.43 -17.72
N SER A 312 -2.19 -28.48 -17.24
CA SER A 312 -1.88 -27.05 -17.30
C SER A 312 -0.91 -26.58 -16.22
N TRP A 313 -0.78 -27.31 -15.09
CA TRP A 313 0.05 -26.91 -13.95
C TRP A 313 1.50 -27.43 -14.04
N SER A 314 1.72 -28.46 -14.84
CA SER A 314 3.03 -29.11 -15.02
C SER A 314 3.81 -28.63 -16.26
N THR A 315 3.18 -27.85 -17.15
CA THR A 315 3.73 -27.54 -18.48
C THR A 315 4.11 -26.07 -18.74
N ASN A 316 4.01 -25.18 -17.75
CA ASN A 316 4.70 -23.87 -17.84
C ASN A 316 6.15 -23.97 -17.31
N SER A 317 6.79 -25.10 -17.62
CA SER A 317 8.19 -25.44 -17.36
C SER A 317 9.20 -24.57 -18.12
N ASN A 318 8.77 -23.52 -18.83
CA ASN A 318 9.70 -22.55 -19.40
C ASN A 318 10.40 -21.69 -18.32
N ASN A 319 9.92 -21.70 -17.06
CA ASN A 319 10.54 -20.98 -15.93
C ASN A 319 10.86 -21.86 -14.70
N GLY A 320 10.74 -23.20 -14.80
CA GLY A 320 10.79 -24.11 -13.65
C GLY A 320 12.10 -24.09 -12.83
N LEU A 321 13.23 -23.70 -13.45
CA LEU A 321 14.51 -23.48 -12.75
C LEU A 321 14.77 -22.00 -12.39
N HIS A 322 14.02 -21.06 -12.96
CA HIS A 322 14.23 -19.62 -12.78
C HIS A 322 13.36 -19.00 -11.66
N ALA A 323 12.47 -19.78 -11.03
CA ALA A 323 11.63 -19.31 -9.92
C ALA A 323 12.37 -19.26 -8.57
N LEU A 324 13.42 -20.07 -8.39
CA LEU A 324 14.22 -20.13 -7.16
C LEU A 324 14.87 -18.77 -6.89
N GLY A 325 14.38 -18.06 -5.87
CA GLY A 325 14.91 -16.76 -5.46
C GLY A 325 14.59 -15.58 -6.38
N HIS A 326 13.69 -15.73 -7.36
CA HIS A 326 13.31 -14.60 -8.22
C HIS A 326 12.56 -13.52 -7.39
N PRO A 327 12.92 -12.22 -7.48
CA PRO A 327 12.35 -11.19 -6.61
C PRO A 327 10.81 -11.08 -6.66
N HIS A 328 10.21 -11.25 -7.84
CA HIS A 328 8.74 -11.22 -7.96
C HIS A 328 8.08 -12.44 -7.34
N TRP A 329 8.74 -13.60 -7.34
CA TRP A 329 8.23 -14.82 -6.72
C TRP A 329 8.33 -14.73 -5.19
N LEU A 330 9.46 -14.26 -4.66
CA LEU A 330 9.64 -13.95 -3.23
C LEU A 330 8.58 -12.96 -2.71
N ARG A 331 8.27 -11.91 -3.50
CA ARG A 331 7.19 -10.96 -3.17
C ARG A 331 5.83 -11.65 -3.10
N LEU A 332 5.52 -12.57 -4.02
CA LEU A 332 4.26 -13.32 -4.01
C LEU A 332 4.15 -14.27 -2.81
N GLN A 333 5.22 -15.02 -2.50
CA GLN A 333 5.27 -15.89 -1.32
C GLN A 333 5.04 -15.09 -0.03
N LEU A 334 5.72 -13.95 0.10
CA LEU A 334 5.54 -13.02 1.22
C LEU A 334 4.10 -12.47 1.29
N ALA A 335 3.55 -12.01 0.17
CA ALA A 335 2.19 -11.47 0.11
C ALA A 335 1.15 -12.53 0.53
N THR A 336 1.35 -13.78 0.13
CA THR A 336 0.51 -14.93 0.50
C THR A 336 0.57 -15.23 1.99
N ALA A 337 1.78 -15.27 2.54
CA ALA A 337 2.00 -15.49 3.97
C ALA A 337 1.35 -14.36 4.81
N LYS A 338 1.48 -13.10 4.38
CA LYS A 338 0.84 -11.94 5.04
C LYS A 338 -0.68 -11.97 4.94
N LEU A 339 -1.25 -12.42 3.81
CA LEU A 339 -2.69 -12.57 3.65
C LEU A 339 -3.23 -13.65 4.60
N LEU A 340 -2.51 -14.78 4.74
CA LEU A 340 -2.84 -15.80 5.73
C LEU A 340 -2.73 -15.26 7.15
N ASP A 341 -1.65 -14.56 7.50
CA ASP A 341 -1.46 -13.99 8.84
C ASP A 341 -2.61 -13.04 9.22
N LEU A 342 -3.02 -12.18 8.28
CA LEU A 342 -4.17 -11.29 8.46
C LEU A 342 -5.47 -12.08 8.67
N ALA A 343 -5.75 -13.07 7.82
CA ALA A 343 -6.97 -13.88 7.92
C ALA A 343 -7.02 -14.69 9.23
N LEU A 344 -5.88 -15.16 9.73
CA LEU A 344 -5.75 -15.84 11.01
C LEU A 344 -5.87 -14.90 12.21
N LEU A 345 -5.52 -13.63 12.06
CA LEU A 345 -5.60 -12.62 13.12
C LEU A 345 -7.03 -12.09 13.28
N LEU A 346 -7.72 -11.78 12.18
CA LEU A 346 -9.05 -11.17 12.22
C LEU A 346 -10.09 -12.09 12.90
N PRO A 347 -11.01 -11.52 13.69
CA PRO A 347 -12.04 -12.32 14.36
C PRO A 347 -12.94 -13.10 13.40
N ALA A 348 -13.48 -14.23 13.86
CA ALA A 348 -14.40 -15.06 13.07
C ALA A 348 -15.66 -14.30 12.61
N VAL A 349 -16.13 -13.33 13.39
CA VAL A 349 -17.26 -12.46 13.02
C VAL A 349 -16.94 -11.54 11.84
N SER A 350 -15.67 -11.15 11.68
CA SER A 350 -15.21 -10.35 10.54
C SER A 350 -14.95 -11.21 9.31
N LEU A 351 -14.55 -12.48 9.49
CA LEU A 351 -14.26 -13.40 8.40
C LEU A 351 -14.96 -14.78 8.59
N PRO A 352 -16.31 -14.83 8.55
CA PRO A 352 -17.03 -16.07 8.85
C PRO A 352 -16.77 -17.15 7.81
N GLN A 353 -16.68 -16.79 6.52
CA GLN A 353 -16.40 -17.75 5.45
C GLN A 353 -14.99 -18.33 5.54
N PHE A 354 -13.98 -17.55 5.98
CA PHE A 354 -12.63 -18.07 6.17
C PHE A 354 -12.59 -19.25 7.15
N GLN A 355 -13.46 -19.26 8.16
CA GLN A 355 -13.52 -20.36 9.13
C GLN A 355 -13.84 -21.70 8.47
N MET A 356 -14.57 -21.70 7.35
CA MET A 356 -14.88 -22.91 6.57
C MET A 356 -13.66 -23.48 5.82
N TYR A 357 -12.66 -22.65 5.53
CA TYR A 357 -11.45 -23.02 4.77
C TYR A 357 -10.19 -23.10 5.64
N ARG A 358 -10.27 -22.59 6.87
CA ARG A 358 -9.15 -22.48 7.81
C ARG A 358 -8.37 -23.77 7.99
N TRP A 359 -9.07 -24.91 8.05
CA TRP A 359 -8.50 -26.25 8.22
C TRP A 359 -7.48 -26.61 7.13
N ALA A 360 -7.61 -26.05 5.93
CA ALA A 360 -6.66 -26.29 4.84
C ALA A 360 -5.27 -25.73 5.18
N PHE A 361 -5.21 -24.62 5.93
CA PHE A 361 -3.97 -23.91 6.20
C PHE A 361 -3.36 -24.26 7.55
N VAL A 362 -4.16 -24.29 8.62
CA VAL A 362 -3.68 -24.51 10.01
C VAL A 362 -4.51 -25.58 10.72
N GLY A 363 -3.87 -26.31 11.63
CA GLY A 363 -4.52 -27.37 12.42
C GLY A 363 -5.40 -26.83 13.54
N ASP A 364 -6.38 -27.63 13.94
CA ASP A 364 -7.28 -27.34 15.06
C ASP A 364 -6.95 -28.24 16.26
N ASP A 365 -6.98 -27.69 17.48
CA ASP A 365 -6.68 -28.48 18.69
C ASP A 365 -7.70 -29.62 18.93
N LEU A 366 -8.91 -29.50 18.38
CA LEU A 366 -10.00 -30.47 18.52
C LEU A 366 -9.68 -31.84 17.88
N GLU A 367 -8.86 -31.88 16.83
CA GLU A 367 -8.45 -33.12 16.17
C GLU A 367 -7.39 -33.89 16.98
N ARG A 368 -6.61 -33.19 17.81
CA ARG A 368 -5.59 -33.83 18.68
C ARG A 368 -6.21 -34.61 19.84
N LEU A 369 -7.46 -34.30 20.22
CA LEU A 369 -8.17 -35.02 21.28
C LEU A 369 -8.97 -36.25 20.78
N HIS A 370 -9.26 -36.34 19.48
CA HIS A 370 -10.19 -37.37 18.95
C HIS A 370 -9.57 -38.30 17.89
N SER A 371 -8.28 -38.20 17.60
CA SER A 371 -7.64 -39.02 16.56
C SER A 371 -7.30 -40.43 17.04
N SER A 372 -8.32 -41.28 17.14
CA SER A 372 -8.19 -42.73 17.03
C SER A 372 -8.48 -43.17 15.60
N ALA A 373 -7.44 -43.58 14.86
CA ALA A 373 -7.49 -44.46 13.69
C ALA A 373 -8.06 -43.94 12.34
N GLY A 374 -7.66 -42.75 11.87
CA GLY A 374 -7.86 -42.32 10.47
C GLY A 374 -6.68 -41.50 9.94
N VAL A 375 -6.44 -41.52 8.62
CA VAL A 375 -5.47 -40.62 7.95
C VAL A 375 -6.04 -39.21 8.01
N SER A 376 -5.57 -38.40 8.96
CA SER A 376 -5.98 -36.99 9.06
C SER A 376 -5.31 -36.17 7.96
N PHE A 377 -6.05 -35.24 7.38
CA PHE A 377 -5.49 -34.26 6.45
C PHE A 377 -4.43 -33.41 7.17
N VAL A 378 -3.29 -33.18 6.52
CA VAL A 378 -2.21 -32.34 7.07
C VAL A 378 -2.28 -30.94 6.45
N PRO A 379 -2.53 -29.88 7.26
CA PRO A 379 -2.61 -28.52 6.76
C PRO A 379 -1.33 -28.03 6.07
N HIS A 380 -1.49 -27.15 5.08
CA HIS A 380 -0.39 -26.65 4.24
C HIS A 380 0.75 -26.01 5.06
N VAL A 381 0.44 -25.22 6.10
CA VAL A 381 1.48 -24.61 6.94
C VAL A 381 2.33 -25.66 7.65
N VAL A 382 1.71 -26.75 8.11
CA VAL A 382 2.41 -27.85 8.79
C VAL A 382 3.31 -28.59 7.80
N ARG A 383 2.82 -28.87 6.59
CA ARG A 383 3.61 -29.48 5.53
C ARG A 383 4.82 -28.62 5.16
N ILE A 384 4.61 -27.32 4.91
CA ILE A 384 5.68 -26.37 4.58
C ILE A 384 6.70 -26.31 5.72
N ALA A 385 6.28 -26.15 6.98
CA ALA A 385 7.19 -26.09 8.12
C ALA A 385 8.08 -27.35 8.21
N ASN A 386 7.51 -28.55 8.04
CA ASN A 386 8.25 -29.80 8.06
C ASN A 386 9.23 -29.91 6.88
N LEU A 387 8.83 -29.47 5.68
CA LEU A 387 9.71 -29.46 4.51
C LEU A 387 10.87 -28.47 4.69
N MET A 388 10.62 -27.30 5.28
CA MET A 388 11.67 -26.33 5.61
C MET A 388 12.62 -26.87 6.67
N ASP A 389 12.12 -27.55 7.72
CA ASP A 389 12.96 -28.21 8.73
C ASP A 389 13.90 -29.26 8.10
N LYS A 390 13.38 -30.06 7.14
CA LYS A 390 14.19 -31.03 6.37
C LYS A 390 15.23 -30.35 5.48
N LYS A 391 14.85 -29.25 4.80
CA LYS A 391 15.73 -28.55 3.84
C LYS A 391 16.80 -27.70 4.52
N PHE A 392 16.56 -27.23 5.74
CA PHE A 392 17.46 -26.34 6.49
C PHE A 392 17.83 -26.90 7.89
N PRO A 393 18.45 -28.09 7.97
CA PRO A 393 18.68 -28.80 9.24
C PRO A 393 19.65 -28.05 10.19
N ASP A 394 20.58 -27.28 9.65
CA ASP A 394 21.65 -26.63 10.42
C ASP A 394 21.24 -25.29 11.06
N THR A 395 19.98 -24.87 10.90
CA THR A 395 19.51 -23.57 11.39
C THR A 395 18.66 -23.76 12.64
N GLN A 396 19.13 -23.29 13.80
CA GLN A 396 18.26 -23.14 14.96
C GLN A 396 17.26 -22.02 14.69
N ILE A 397 16.02 -22.40 14.36
CA ILE A 397 14.97 -21.43 14.01
C ILE A 397 14.03 -21.29 15.18
N GLU A 398 14.12 -20.13 15.84
CA GLU A 398 13.23 -19.74 16.91
C GLU A 398 11.84 -19.37 16.35
N THR A 399 10.81 -19.70 17.13
CA THR A 399 9.45 -19.22 16.87
C THR A 399 9.38 -17.70 17.04
N LEU A 400 8.58 -17.03 16.21
CA LEU A 400 8.35 -15.60 16.32
C LEU A 400 7.63 -15.25 17.64
N PRO A 401 7.95 -14.10 18.26
CA PRO A 401 7.29 -13.67 19.48
C PRO A 401 5.81 -13.36 19.18
N MET A 402 4.92 -14.20 19.69
CA MET A 402 3.47 -14.04 19.49
C MET A 402 2.92 -12.96 20.43
N LYS A 403 2.90 -11.72 19.94
CA LYS A 403 2.15 -10.63 20.60
C LYS A 403 0.67 -10.74 20.26
N ARG A 404 -0.19 -10.57 21.27
CA ARG A 404 -1.66 -10.61 21.06
C ARG A 404 -2.09 -9.47 20.15
N ASN A 405 -3.11 -9.72 19.32
CA ASN A 405 -3.74 -8.70 18.47
C ASN A 405 -2.78 -8.00 17.48
N GLU A 406 -1.66 -8.64 17.14
CA GLU A 406 -0.62 -8.12 16.24
C GLU A 406 -0.31 -9.14 15.16
N LEU A 407 -0.01 -8.67 13.94
CA LEU A 407 0.50 -9.50 12.84
C LEU A 407 1.89 -10.04 13.20
N LEU A 408 2.17 -11.28 12.82
CA LEU A 408 3.51 -11.88 12.95
C LEU A 408 4.46 -11.30 11.90
N LEU A 409 3.95 -11.02 10.70
CA LEU A 409 4.73 -10.59 9.56
C LEU A 409 4.62 -9.08 9.33
N THR A 410 5.71 -8.36 9.63
CA THR A 410 5.80 -6.90 9.48
C THR A 410 6.86 -6.44 8.48
N MET A 411 7.74 -7.34 8.02
CA MET A 411 8.80 -7.03 7.05
C MET A 411 8.25 -6.80 5.63
N ASN A 412 8.82 -5.89 4.85
CA ASN A 412 8.34 -5.51 3.51
C ASN A 412 8.90 -6.37 2.36
N SER A 413 10.00 -7.07 2.61
CA SER A 413 10.68 -7.91 1.61
C SER A 413 11.35 -9.10 2.29
N ILE A 414 11.53 -10.18 1.53
CA ILE A 414 12.38 -11.32 1.88
C ILE A 414 13.45 -11.47 0.80
N ASN A 415 14.61 -12.00 1.17
CA ASN A 415 15.73 -12.26 0.25
C ASN A 415 15.72 -13.71 -0.23
N GLN A 416 15.09 -14.61 0.54
CA GLN A 416 14.98 -16.03 0.25
C GLN A 416 13.76 -16.63 0.94
N LEU A 417 13.25 -17.75 0.44
CA LEU A 417 12.11 -18.46 1.04
C LEU A 417 12.36 -18.84 2.51
N LYS A 418 13.61 -19.14 2.88
CA LYS A 418 14.03 -19.44 4.26
C LYS A 418 13.65 -18.34 5.26
N ASP A 419 13.56 -17.09 4.83
CA ASP A 419 13.19 -15.97 5.72
C ASP A 419 11.76 -16.10 6.28
N LEU A 420 10.91 -16.95 5.67
CA LEU A 420 9.55 -17.26 6.15
C LEU A 420 9.48 -18.48 7.09
N HIS A 421 10.61 -19.16 7.38
CA HIS A 421 10.59 -20.42 8.13
C HIS A 421 10.07 -20.23 9.56
N SER A 422 10.53 -19.21 10.28
CA SER A 422 10.07 -18.91 11.63
C SER A 422 8.55 -18.66 11.68
N PHE A 423 7.98 -18.04 10.65
CA PHE A 423 6.54 -17.85 10.51
C PHE A 423 5.79 -19.18 10.37
N PHE A 424 6.17 -20.02 9.40
CA PHE A 424 5.52 -21.32 9.21
C PHE A 424 5.69 -22.22 10.43
N LYS A 425 6.87 -22.22 11.05
CA LYS A 425 7.15 -22.95 12.29
C LYS A 425 6.24 -22.49 13.42
N THR A 426 6.13 -21.18 13.66
CA THR A 426 5.24 -20.61 14.68
C THR A 426 3.79 -21.01 14.45
N LEU A 427 3.28 -20.87 13.22
CA LEU A 427 1.90 -21.22 12.91
C LEU A 427 1.62 -22.74 12.94
N SER A 428 2.62 -23.59 12.69
CA SER A 428 2.49 -25.05 12.77
C SER A 428 2.33 -25.57 14.20
N LEU A 429 2.94 -24.88 15.17
CA LEU A 429 2.95 -25.27 16.58
C LEU A 429 1.72 -24.75 17.34
N CYS A 430 1.16 -23.62 16.91
CA CYS A 430 0.06 -22.96 17.59
C CYS A 430 -1.28 -23.20 16.89
N SER A 431 -2.27 -23.72 17.63
CA SER A 431 -3.65 -23.68 17.15
C SER A 431 -4.17 -22.24 17.27
N ASN A 432 -4.11 -21.51 16.16
CA ASN A 432 -4.33 -20.06 16.10
C ASN A 432 -5.77 -19.61 16.40
N ARG A 433 -6.62 -20.43 17.03
CA ARG A 433 -8.04 -20.08 17.29
C ARG A 433 -8.16 -18.92 18.31
N HIS A 434 -7.09 -18.61 19.04
CA HIS A 434 -7.10 -17.71 20.20
C HIS A 434 -6.17 -16.47 20.09
N ARG A 435 -5.67 -16.09 18.89
CA ARG A 435 -4.81 -14.89 18.73
C ARG A 435 -5.56 -13.57 18.97
N THR A 436 -6.88 -13.59 18.83
CA THR A 436 -7.81 -12.51 19.17
C THR A 436 -8.76 -12.94 20.29
N GLU A 437 -8.96 -12.07 21.29
CA GLU A 437 -9.90 -12.32 22.40
C GLU A 437 -11.35 -12.47 21.93
N CYS A 438 -11.70 -11.90 20.78
CA CYS A 438 -13.05 -12.00 20.17
C CYS A 438 -13.47 -13.43 19.82
N SER A 439 -12.53 -14.38 19.75
CA SER A 439 -12.80 -15.78 19.40
C SER A 439 -13.14 -16.66 20.61
N LYS A 440 -13.06 -16.13 21.85
CA LYS A 440 -13.39 -16.86 23.10
C LYS A 440 -14.88 -16.92 23.44
N ILE A 441 -15.78 -16.60 22.51
CA ILE A 441 -17.22 -16.70 22.76
C ILE A 441 -17.66 -18.17 22.64
N THR A 442 -17.23 -18.99 23.60
CA THR A 442 -17.84 -20.28 23.92
C THR A 442 -18.74 -20.08 25.14
N SER A 443 -20.03 -19.88 24.86
CA SER A 443 -21.18 -20.30 25.68
C SER A 443 -21.22 -19.99 27.19
N SER A 444 -20.59 -18.93 27.71
CA SER A 444 -20.82 -18.56 29.14
C SER A 444 -20.76 -17.09 29.56
N ASP A 445 -20.36 -16.13 28.71
CA ASP A 445 -20.34 -14.71 29.12
C ASP A 445 -21.40 -13.88 28.38
N HIS A 446 -22.63 -13.92 28.88
CA HIS A 446 -23.63 -12.89 28.61
C HIS A 446 -23.27 -11.61 29.38
N SER A 447 -22.45 -10.71 28.79
CA SER A 447 -22.55 -9.25 28.99
C SER A 447 -21.41 -8.41 28.35
N LEU A 448 -20.77 -8.82 27.25
CA LEU A 448 -19.99 -7.84 26.49
C LEU A 448 -20.96 -6.99 25.67
N SER A 449 -21.06 -5.70 25.97
CA SER A 449 -21.86 -4.78 25.14
C SER A 449 -21.22 -4.70 23.74
N ASP A 450 -22.02 -4.67 22.67
CA ASP A 450 -21.53 -4.57 21.27
C ASP A 450 -20.48 -3.44 21.08
N ARG A 451 -20.62 -2.37 21.88
CA ARG A 451 -19.69 -1.23 21.89
C ARG A 451 -18.27 -1.56 22.37
N GLU A 452 -18.10 -2.53 23.25
CA GLU A 452 -16.77 -2.94 23.72
C GLU A 452 -16.05 -3.85 22.73
N SER A 453 -16.79 -4.73 22.03
CA SER A 453 -16.24 -5.52 20.92
C SER A 453 -15.79 -4.64 19.76
N ASP A 454 -16.57 -3.61 19.42
CA ASP A 454 -16.22 -2.67 18.34
C ASP A 454 -14.95 -1.89 18.67
N LYS A 455 -14.81 -1.39 19.91
CA LYS A 455 -13.60 -0.70 20.36
C LYS A 455 -12.37 -1.60 20.27
N LYS A 456 -12.47 -2.86 20.70
CA LYS A 456 -11.36 -3.82 20.60
C LYS A 456 -10.98 -4.10 19.15
N LEU A 457 -11.96 -4.28 18.26
CA LEU A 457 -11.73 -4.48 16.84
C LEU A 457 -11.02 -3.26 16.24
N ASN A 458 -11.46 -2.04 16.56
CA ASN A 458 -10.81 -0.81 16.09
C ASN A 458 -9.35 -0.72 16.55
N MET A 459 -9.03 -1.08 17.80
CA MET A 459 -7.64 -1.13 18.26
C MET A 459 -6.78 -2.15 17.50
N ILE A 460 -7.37 -3.30 17.13
CA ILE A 460 -6.68 -4.31 16.30
C ILE A 460 -6.44 -3.73 14.90
N LEU A 461 -7.47 -3.13 14.30
CA LEU A 461 -7.40 -2.51 12.98
C LEU A 461 -6.38 -1.37 12.94
N GLU A 462 -6.26 -0.54 13.98
CA GLU A 462 -5.22 0.50 14.06
C GLU A 462 -3.79 -0.06 14.00
N LYS A 463 -3.54 -1.23 14.63
CA LYS A 463 -2.24 -1.89 14.55
C LYS A 463 -2.00 -2.50 13.17
N ILE A 464 -3.04 -3.10 12.58
CA ILE A 464 -2.97 -3.67 11.23
C ILE A 464 -2.74 -2.56 10.19
N ASP A 465 -3.42 -1.43 10.32
CA ASP A 465 -3.28 -0.24 9.47
C ASP A 465 -1.83 0.20 9.39
N LYS A 466 -1.11 0.27 10.52
CA LYS A 466 0.32 0.63 10.53
C LYS A 466 1.20 -0.33 9.74
N VAL A 467 0.90 -1.63 9.78
CA VAL A 467 1.64 -2.63 9.01
C VAL A 467 1.31 -2.50 7.52
N ILE A 468 0.04 -2.32 7.17
CA ILE A 468 -0.41 -2.14 5.78
C ILE A 468 0.11 -0.82 5.19
N GLU A 469 0.18 0.26 5.97
CA GLU A 469 0.84 1.51 5.58
C GLU A 469 2.28 1.27 5.14
N MET A 470 3.05 0.51 5.91
CA MET A 470 4.41 0.15 5.55
C MET A 470 4.46 -0.68 4.26
N ASP A 471 3.48 -1.54 4.01
CA ASP A 471 3.40 -2.37 2.80
C ASP A 471 3.22 -1.56 1.51
N PHE A 472 2.73 -0.32 1.61
CA PHE A 472 2.67 0.59 0.48
C PHE A 472 4.01 1.26 0.19
N LEU A 473 4.85 1.52 1.18
CA LEU A 473 6.07 2.30 1.00
C LEU A 473 7.13 1.56 0.18
N ASP A 474 7.73 2.29 -0.75
CA ASP A 474 8.87 1.84 -1.55
C ASP A 474 10.16 2.53 -1.09
N LYS A 475 11.31 1.88 -1.32
CA LYS A 475 12.60 2.48 -0.97
C LYS A 475 12.85 3.72 -1.85
N ILE A 476 13.24 4.82 -1.20
CA ILE A 476 13.75 6.01 -1.89
C ILE A 476 15.15 5.66 -2.42
N SER A 477 15.36 5.82 -3.73
CA SER A 477 16.68 5.64 -4.34
C SER A 477 17.68 6.62 -3.71
N ARG A 478 18.86 6.11 -3.37
CA ARG A 478 19.95 6.93 -2.82
C ARG A 478 20.54 7.85 -3.87
#